data_AF-A0A1X4I5A7-F1
#
_entry.id   AF-A0A1X4I5A7-F1
#
_cell.length_a   1.000
_cell.length_b   1.000
_cell.length_c   1.000
_cell.angle_alpha   90.00
_cell.angle_beta   90.00
_cell.angle_gamma   90.00
#
_symmetry.space_group_name_H-M   'P 1'
#
loop_
_entity.id
_entity.type
_entity.pdbx_description
1 polymer ?
#
loop_
_entity_poly.entity_id
_entity_poly.type
_entity_poly.pdbx_seq_one_letter_code
_entity_poly.pdbx_strand_id
1 'polypeptide(L)' 'AAGEALDRHRDASEAAAAAAQAARTPRIAPATAYALGVLHADQRHEVEAARYAFQRAWRKEAAGTS' A
#
# COMPACT_ATOMS: atom_id res chain seq x y z
N ALA A 1 6.06 -16.45 -9.49
CA ALA A 1 5.02 -16.07 -8.50
C ALA A 1 5.50 -14.94 -7.57
N ALA A 2 6.64 -15.06 -6.87
CA ALA A 2 7.11 -14.01 -5.95
C ALA A 2 7.56 -12.70 -6.63
N GLY A 3 8.21 -12.77 -7.80
CA GLY A 3 8.65 -11.57 -8.55
C GLY A 3 7.48 -10.71 -9.03
N GLU A 4 6.45 -11.34 -9.60
CA GLU A 4 5.25 -10.65 -10.08
C GLU A 4 4.45 -9.97 -8.96
N ALA A 5 4.51 -10.53 -7.74
CA ALA A 5 3.91 -9.90 -6.56
C ALA A 5 4.70 -8.66 -6.10
N LEU A 6 6.03 -8.68 -6.21
CA LEU A 6 6.89 -7.53 -5.93
C LEU A 6 6.70 -6.43 -6.98
N ASP A 7 6.58 -6.79 -8.26
CA ASP A 7 6.34 -5.82 -9.33
C ASP A 7 4.98 -5.14 -9.17
N ARG A 8 3.91 -5.90 -8.88
CA ARG A 8 2.59 -5.30 -8.57
C ARG A 8 2.63 -4.40 -7.35
N HIS A 9 3.42 -4.75 -6.32
CA HIS A 9 3.59 -3.90 -5.15
C HIS A 9 4.32 -2.60 -5.49
N ARG A 10 5.34 -2.67 -6.36
CA ARG A 10 6.07 -1.50 -6.84
C ARG A 10 5.17 -0.57 -7.66
N ASP A 11 4.41 -1.12 -8.61
CA ASP A 11 3.48 -0.35 -9.43
C ASP A 11 2.41 0.33 -8.57
N ALA A 12 1.86 -0.39 -7.59
CA ALA A 12 0.89 0.18 -6.64
C ALA A 12 1.51 1.29 -5.77
N SER A 13 2.77 1.12 -5.32
CA SER A 13 3.49 2.12 -4.53
C SER A 13 3.77 3.40 -5.33
N GLU A 14 4.19 3.25 -6.59
CA GLU A 14 4.45 4.37 -7.50
C GLU A 14 3.15 5.12 -7.84
N ALA A 15 2.05 4.40 -8.07
CA ALA A 15 0.73 5.00 -8.30
C ALA A 15 0.22 5.80 -7.08
N ALA A 16 0.39 5.27 -5.86
CA ALA A 16 0.02 5.96 -4.63
C ALA A 16 0.84 7.25 -4.41
N ALA A 17 2.13 7.22 -4.71
CA ALA A 17 3.00 8.39 -4.63
C ALA A 17 2.59 9.48 -5.64
N ALA A 18 2.25 9.08 -6.87
CA ALA A 18 1.75 10.00 -7.90
C ALA A 18 0.42 10.65 -7.49
N ALA A 19 -0.51 9.89 -6.91
CA ALA A 19 -1.78 10.41 -6.40
C ALA A 19 -1.58 11.40 -5.25
N ALA A 20 -0.69 11.08 -4.29
CA ALA A 20 -0.35 11.99 -3.19
C ALA A 20 0.34 13.27 -3.68
N GLN A 21 1.11 13.20 -4.77
CA GLN A 21 1.71 14.38 -5.38
C GLN A 21 0.68 15.25 -6.10
N ALA A 22 -0.25 14.64 -6.83
CA ALA A 22 -1.36 15.36 -7.46
C ALA A 22 -2.25 16.06 -6.42
N ALA A 23 -2.49 15.40 -5.28
CA ALA A 23 -3.20 15.93 -4.12
C ALA A 23 -2.55 17.19 -3.51
N ARG A 24 -1.26 17.44 -3.74
CA ARG A 24 -0.57 18.65 -3.24
C ARG A 24 -0.70 19.86 -4.17
N THR A 25 -1.36 19.72 -5.33
CA THR A 25 -1.57 20.83 -6.27
C THR A 25 -2.62 21.80 -5.71
N PRO A 26 -2.32 23.11 -5.54
CA PRO A 26 -3.11 24.02 -4.69
C PRO A 26 -4.34 24.60 -5.40
N ARG A 27 -5.26 23.74 -5.84
CA ARG A 27 -6.60 24.11 -6.32
C ARG A 27 -7.64 22.98 -6.26
N ILE A 28 -7.47 22.00 -5.38
CA ILE A 28 -8.47 20.94 -5.17
C ILE A 28 -9.59 21.42 -4.25
N ALA A 29 -10.84 21.20 -4.67
CA ALA A 29 -12.01 21.47 -3.86
C ALA A 29 -11.96 20.63 -2.55
N PRO A 30 -12.46 21.14 -1.41
CA PRO A 30 -12.41 20.44 -0.12
C PRO A 30 -12.91 18.99 -0.14
N ALA A 31 -13.90 18.68 -0.99
CA ALA A 31 -14.42 17.33 -1.18
C ALA A 31 -13.37 16.34 -1.73
N THR A 32 -12.48 16.80 -2.62
CA THR A 32 -11.42 15.98 -3.22
C THR A 32 -10.32 15.69 -2.21
N ALA A 33 -9.96 16.68 -1.38
CA ALA A 33 -8.99 16.49 -0.30
C ALA A 33 -9.48 15.46 0.74
N TYR A 34 -10.78 15.46 1.07
CA TYR A 34 -11.37 14.45 1.95
C TYR A 34 -11.34 13.04 1.33
N ALA A 35 -11.72 12.90 0.06
CA ALA A 35 -11.67 11.62 -0.64
C ALA A 35 -10.24 11.04 -0.72
N LEU A 36 -9.24 11.91 -0.95
CA LEU A 36 -7.83 11.52 -0.94
C LEU A 36 -7.34 11.12 0.45
N GLY A 37 -7.79 11.81 1.51
CA GLY A 37 -7.48 11.43 2.90
C GLY A 37 -8.04 10.07 3.29
N VAL A 38 -9.29 9.77 2.89
CA VAL A 38 -9.92 8.46 3.12
C VAL A 38 -9.21 7.36 2.33
N LEU A 39 -8.90 7.59 1.05
CA LEU A 39 -8.15 6.65 0.22
C LEU A 39 -6.75 6.38 0.81
N HIS A 40 -6.08 7.41 1.33
CA HIS A 40 -4.77 7.26 1.94
C HIS A 40 -4.83 6.48 3.27
N ALA A 41 -5.90 6.63 4.04
CA ALA A 41 -6.12 5.84 5.26
C ALA A 41 -6.42 4.37 4.92
N ASP A 42 -7.21 4.12 3.87
CA ASP A 42 -7.53 2.79 3.35
C ASP A 42 -6.27 2.04 2.88
N GLN A 43 -5.44 2.72 2.08
CA GLN A 43 -4.14 2.19 1.63
C GLN A 43 -3.20 1.85 2.80
N ARG A 44 -3.24 2.62 3.90
CA ARG A 44 -2.43 2.32 5.09
C ARG A 44 -2.83 1.00 5.75
N HIS A 45 -4.13 0.71 5.82
CA HIS A 45 -4.62 -0.56 6.37
C HIS A 45 -4.29 -1.75 5.48
N GLU A 46 -4.39 -1.59 4.16
CA GLU A 46 -3.99 -2.63 3.20
C GLU A 46 -2.49 -2.96 3.27
N VAL A 47 -1.64 -1.95 3.46
CA VAL A 47 -0.18 -2.14 3.67
C VAL A 47 0.10 -2.87 4.98
N GLU A 48 -0.61 -2.54 6.06
CA GLU A 48 -0.45 -3.26 7.33
C GLU A 48 -0.97 -4.71 7.25
N ALA A 49 -2.06 -4.96 6.52
CA ALA A 49 -2.58 -6.29 6.25
C ALA A 49 -1.58 -7.14 5.45
N ALA A 50 -0.99 -6.55 4.41
CA ALA A 50 0.05 -7.20 3.61
C ALA A 50 1.31 -7.51 4.45
N ARG A 51 1.73 -6.58 5.32
CA ARG A 51 2.85 -6.78 6.25
C ARG A 51 2.56 -7.91 7.23
N TYR A 52 1.35 -7.96 7.80
CA TYR A 52 0.95 -9.01 8.73
C TYR A 52 0.87 -10.39 8.04
N ALA A 53 0.33 -10.45 6.82
CA ALA A 53 0.29 -11.68 6.02
C ALA A 53 1.70 -12.21 5.70
N PHE A 54 2.60 -11.32 5.28
CA PHE A 54 4.00 -11.66 5.03
C PHE A 54 4.71 -12.16 6.29
N GLN A 55 4.56 -11.46 7.41
CA GLN A 55 5.17 -11.85 8.70
C GLN A 55 4.67 -13.21 9.18
N ARG A 56 3.40 -13.56 8.92
CA ARG A 56 2.83 -14.87 9.28
C ARG A 56 3.31 -15.99 8.36
N ALA A 57 3.48 -15.72 7.06
CA ALA A 57 4.05 -16.68 6.12
C ALA A 57 5.52 -16.99 6.47
N TRP A 58 6.33 -15.94 6.69
CA TRP A 58 7.74 -16.07 7.07
C TRP A 58 7.95 -16.86 8.35
N ARG A 59 7.13 -16.63 9.39
CA ARG A 59 7.20 -17.39 10.65
C ARG A 59 6.85 -18.87 10.49
N LYS A 60 5.93 -19.22 9.57
CA LYS A 60 5.59 -20.62 9.29
C LYS A 60 6.72 -21.33 8.53
N GLU A 61 7.35 -20.65 7.59
CA GLU A 61 8.49 -21.17 6.84
C GLU A 61 9.72 -21.35 7.75
N ALA A 62 10.01 -20.35 8.60
CA ALA A 62 11.07 -20.45 9.62
C ALA A 62 10.81 -21.56 10.66
N ALA A 63 9.54 -21.81 11.02
CA ALA A 63 9.18 -22.88 11.96
C ALA A 63 9.09 -24.28 11.32
N GLY A 64 8.93 -24.37 9.99
CA GLY A 64 8.92 -25.62 9.24
C GLY A 64 10.30 -26.11 8.79
N THR A 65 11.35 -25.34 9.10
CA THR A 65 12.75 -25.68 8.80
C THR A 65 13.48 -26.20 10.05
N SER A 66 12.83 -27.05 10.84
CA SER A 66 13.42 -27.74 12.01
C SER A 66 13.43 -29.25 11.80
#